data_AF-X5CWG0-F1
#
_entry.id   AF-X5CWG0-F1
#
_cell.length_a   1.000
_cell.length_b   1.000
_cell.length_c   1.000
_cell.angle_alpha   90.00
_cell.angle_beta   90.00
_cell.angle_gamma   90.00
#
_symmetry.space_group_name_H-M   'P 1'
#
loop_
_entity.id
_entity.type
_entity.pdbx_description
1 polymer ?
#
loop_
_entity_poly.entity_id
_entity_poly.type
_entity_poly.pdbx_seq_one_letter_code
_entity_poly.pdbx_strand_id
1 'polypeptide(L)'
;FHTPMYFLLYNLSFIDFCYSTVITPKMLVSFVSMKNIISYAGCMTQLFFFLFFVVSESFILSAMAYDRYVAICKPLVYTVTMSPQVCLLLLLGVYGMGFAGAMTHTACMVRLTFCADSLVDHYMCDILPLLELSCTSTHVNELVVFIVVGIDIGVPTVTIFISYALILSSIFCIRSTEGRFKAFSTCSSHIIAVALFFGSGAFMYLRPSSLLPMNQGKVSSLFYTTVVPMLNPLI
;
A
#
# COMPACT_ATOMS: atom_id res chain seq x y z
N PHE A 1 -22.33 3.09 -17.70
CA PHE A 1 -20.94 3.57 -17.64
C PHE A 1 -20.21 3.10 -16.37
N HIS A 2 -20.51 1.91 -15.83
CA HIS A 2 -19.77 1.33 -14.69
C HIS A 2 -19.19 -0.02 -15.10
N THR A 3 -17.92 -0.03 -15.47
CA THR A 3 -17.16 -1.28 -15.61
C THR A 3 -16.53 -1.62 -14.25
N PRO A 4 -16.27 -2.92 -13.96
CA PRO A 4 -15.57 -3.36 -12.75
C PRO A 4 -14.30 -2.56 -12.43
N MET A 5 -13.49 -2.24 -13.44
CA MET A 5 -12.28 -1.45 -13.28
C MET A 5 -12.54 -0.03 -12.75
N TYR A 6 -13.55 0.68 -13.27
CA TYR A 6 -13.87 2.02 -12.78
C TYR A 6 -14.33 2.01 -11.32
N PHE A 7 -15.02 0.96 -10.90
CA PHE A 7 -15.38 0.76 -9.50
C PHE A 7 -14.14 0.57 -8.62
N LEU A 8 -13.16 -0.23 -9.06
CA LEU A 8 -11.90 -0.41 -8.32
C LEU A 8 -11.07 0.88 -8.29
N LEU A 9 -10.93 1.57 -9.43
CA LEU A 9 -10.24 2.86 -9.52
C LEU A 9 -10.84 3.92 -8.59
N TYR A 10 -12.17 4.01 -8.52
CA TYR A 10 -12.84 4.93 -7.61
C TYR A 10 -12.45 4.68 -6.14
N ASN A 11 -12.40 3.40 -5.73
CA ASN A 11 -12.00 3.03 -4.38
C ASN A 11 -10.50 3.25 -4.14
N LEU A 12 -9.65 3.04 -5.16
CA LEU A 12 -8.22 3.37 -5.09
C LEU A 12 -8.04 4.88 -4.86
N SER A 13 -8.70 5.73 -5.65
CA SER A 13 -8.65 7.19 -5.47
C SER A 13 -9.19 7.63 -4.10
N PHE A 14 -10.20 6.94 -3.57
CA PHE A 14 -10.69 7.19 -2.21
C PHE A 14 -9.64 6.83 -1.15
N ILE A 15 -8.96 5.68 -1.29
CA ILE A 15 -7.84 5.29 -0.44
C ILE A 15 -6.73 6.33 -0.50
N ASP A 16 -6.30 6.74 -1.71
CA ASP A 16 -5.24 7.74 -1.92
C ASP A 16 -5.60 9.09 -1.28
N PHE A 17 -6.86 9.52 -1.41
CA PHE A 17 -7.37 10.75 -0.82
C PHE A 17 -7.35 10.70 0.71
N CYS A 18 -7.86 9.61 1.30
CA CYS A 18 -7.87 9.43 2.75
C CYS A 18 -6.45 9.31 3.31
N TYR A 19 -5.59 8.56 2.64
CA TYR A 19 -4.17 8.41 2.97
C TYR A 19 -3.48 9.79 3.01
N SER A 20 -3.64 10.57 1.94
CA SER A 20 -3.09 11.92 1.84
C SER A 20 -3.63 12.84 2.94
N THR A 21 -4.92 12.75 3.27
CA THR A 21 -5.57 13.59 4.29
C THR A 21 -5.18 13.20 5.71
N VAL A 22 -4.93 11.93 6.01
CA VAL A 22 -4.55 11.48 7.35
C VAL A 22 -3.07 11.79 7.64
N ILE A 23 -2.22 11.72 6.62
CA ILE A 23 -0.77 11.80 6.79
C ILE A 23 -0.27 13.23 6.57
N THR A 24 -0.66 13.88 5.47
CA THR A 24 -0.08 15.16 5.02
C THR A 24 -0.28 16.32 5.99
N PRO A 25 -1.48 16.55 6.58
CA PRO A 25 -1.70 17.71 7.46
C PRO A 25 -0.87 17.63 8.75
N LYS A 26 -0.74 16.42 9.32
CA LYS A 26 -0.02 16.23 10.56
C LYS A 26 1.49 16.28 10.36
N MET A 27 1.97 15.77 9.22
CA MET A 27 3.34 15.96 8.75
C MET A 27 3.70 17.44 8.59
N LEU A 28 2.86 18.21 7.91
CA LEU A 28 3.05 19.63 7.67
C LEU A 28 3.07 20.42 8.99
N VAL A 29 2.15 20.14 9.91
CA VAL A 29 2.10 20.80 11.22
C VAL A 29 3.33 20.49 12.05
N SER A 30 3.83 19.24 12.03
CA SER A 30 5.05 18.84 12.73
C SER A 30 6.28 19.54 12.15
N PHE A 31 6.38 19.63 10.81
CA PHE A 31 7.48 20.29 10.10
C PHE A 31 7.53 21.81 10.35
N VAL A 32 6.37 22.46 10.40
CA VAL A 32 6.27 23.92 10.61
C VAL A 32 6.45 24.31 12.08
N SER A 33 5.95 23.50 13.03
CA SER A 33 5.91 23.92 14.44
C SER A 33 7.18 23.60 15.23
N MET A 34 8.09 22.75 14.72
CA MET A 34 9.26 22.20 15.44
C MET A 34 8.97 21.65 16.86
N LYS A 35 7.69 21.43 17.18
CA LYS A 35 7.17 20.79 18.39
C LYS A 35 6.59 19.45 17.98
N ASN A 36 7.31 18.37 18.25
CA ASN A 36 6.99 17.01 17.79
C ASN A 36 6.35 16.17 18.89
N ILE A 37 5.45 16.77 19.66
CA ILE A 37 4.81 16.09 20.78
C ILE A 37 3.45 15.59 20.32
N ILE A 38 3.40 14.31 19.97
CA ILE A 38 2.18 13.56 19.68
C ILE A 38 1.79 12.75 20.92
N SER A 39 0.50 12.76 21.27
CA SER A 39 0.03 11.85 22.31
C SER A 39 0.13 10.42 21.83
N TYR A 40 0.41 9.49 22.74
CA TYR A 40 0.47 8.06 22.42
C TYR A 40 -0.77 7.55 21.68
N ALA A 41 -1.97 7.94 22.13
CA ALA A 41 -3.23 7.61 21.46
C ALA A 41 -3.32 8.20 20.03
N GLY A 42 -2.83 9.43 19.84
CA GLY A 42 -2.75 10.07 18.53
C GLY A 42 -1.74 9.41 17.59
N CYS A 43 -0.65 8.86 18.15
CA CYS A 43 0.38 8.08 17.46
C CYS A 43 -0.22 6.76 16.94
N MET A 44 -0.83 5.98 17.84
CA MET A 44 -1.41 4.67 17.51
C MET A 44 -2.58 4.78 16.52
N THR A 45 -3.42 5.81 16.66
CA THR A 45 -4.50 6.08 15.70
C THR A 45 -3.95 6.36 14.31
N GLN A 46 -2.90 7.18 14.21
CA GLN A 46 -2.28 7.50 12.94
C GLN A 46 -1.62 6.28 12.30
N LEU A 47 -0.90 5.47 13.09
CA LEU A 47 -0.29 4.24 12.62
C LEU A 47 -1.33 3.25 12.08
N PHE A 48 -2.47 3.10 12.79
CA PHE A 48 -3.56 2.24 12.35
C PHE A 48 -4.10 2.65 10.97
N PHE A 49 -4.43 3.94 10.80
CA PHE A 49 -4.95 4.41 9.50
C PHE A 49 -3.90 4.33 8.40
N PHE A 50 -2.64 4.64 8.70
CA PHE A 50 -1.54 4.47 7.74
C PHE A 50 -1.48 3.05 7.21
N LEU A 51 -1.39 2.06 8.11
CA LEU A 51 -1.30 0.65 7.72
C LEU A 51 -2.56 0.17 7.01
N PHE A 52 -3.74 0.59 7.48
CA PHE A 52 -5.02 0.25 6.85
C PHE A 52 -5.04 0.65 5.38
N PHE A 53 -4.64 1.88 5.07
CA PHE A 53 -4.64 2.39 3.71
C PHE A 53 -3.54 1.76 2.85
N VAL A 54 -2.31 1.61 3.36
CA VAL A 54 -1.20 0.97 2.59
C VAL A 54 -1.55 -0.46 2.21
N VAL A 55 -2.06 -1.25 3.16
CA VAL A 55 -2.46 -2.63 2.90
C VAL A 55 -3.67 -2.66 1.97
N SER A 56 -4.66 -1.79 2.15
CA SER A 56 -5.80 -1.72 1.22
C SER A 56 -5.36 -1.35 -0.21
N GLU A 57 -4.38 -0.45 -0.36
CA GLU A 57 -3.83 -0.05 -1.65
C GLU A 57 -3.12 -1.22 -2.35
N SER A 58 -2.31 -2.00 -1.64
CA SER A 58 -1.63 -3.17 -2.22
C SER A 58 -2.64 -4.21 -2.73
N PHE A 59 -3.67 -4.51 -1.94
CA PHE A 59 -4.69 -5.49 -2.30
C PHE A 59 -5.62 -4.98 -3.42
N ILE A 60 -5.93 -3.67 -3.49
CA ILE A 60 -6.77 -3.15 -4.58
C ILE A 60 -6.03 -3.15 -5.92
N LEU A 61 -4.72 -2.83 -5.94
CA LEU A 61 -3.87 -2.97 -7.12
C LEU A 61 -3.80 -4.43 -7.60
N SER A 62 -3.75 -5.38 -6.67
CA SER A 62 -3.85 -6.80 -7.00
C SER A 62 -5.21 -7.18 -7.60
N ALA A 63 -6.33 -6.69 -7.05
CA ALA A 63 -7.66 -6.91 -7.60
C ALA A 63 -7.81 -6.31 -9.02
N MET A 64 -7.20 -5.15 -9.26
CA MET A 64 -7.14 -4.51 -10.58
C MET A 64 -6.30 -5.32 -11.58
N ALA A 65 -5.15 -5.88 -11.17
CA ALA A 65 -4.39 -6.81 -12.01
C ALA A 65 -5.22 -8.03 -12.40
N TYR A 66 -5.99 -8.57 -11.46
CA TYR A 66 -6.89 -9.68 -11.70
C TYR A 66 -8.03 -9.31 -12.68
N ASP A 67 -8.65 -8.13 -12.54
CA ASP A 67 -9.64 -7.62 -13.51
C ASP A 67 -9.06 -7.61 -14.93
N ARG A 68 -7.87 -7.00 -15.10
CA ARG A 68 -7.18 -6.91 -16.39
C ARG A 68 -6.91 -8.30 -16.97
N TYR A 69 -6.46 -9.24 -16.13
CA TYR A 69 -6.21 -10.62 -16.54
C TYR A 69 -7.48 -11.27 -17.10
N VAL A 70 -8.58 -11.23 -16.35
CA VAL A 70 -9.83 -11.87 -16.77
C VAL A 70 -10.39 -11.20 -18.02
N ALA A 71 -10.32 -9.86 -18.11
CA ALA A 71 -10.80 -9.10 -19.26
C ALA A 71 -10.06 -9.47 -20.56
N ILE A 72 -8.75 -9.66 -20.50
CA ILE A 72 -7.90 -9.92 -21.68
C ILE A 72 -7.85 -11.43 -21.99
N CYS A 73 -7.57 -12.26 -20.99
CA CYS A 73 -7.31 -13.68 -21.21
C CYS A 73 -8.59 -14.53 -21.23
N LYS A 74 -9.68 -14.05 -20.64
CA LYS A 74 -10.94 -14.80 -20.51
C LYS A 74 -12.19 -13.96 -20.83
N PRO A 75 -12.26 -13.32 -22.02
CA PRO A 75 -13.32 -12.38 -22.35
C PRO A 75 -14.73 -12.99 -22.34
N LEU A 76 -14.88 -14.27 -22.70
CA LEU A 76 -16.18 -14.95 -22.77
C LEU A 76 -16.86 -15.14 -21.40
N VAL A 77 -16.08 -15.23 -20.33
CA VAL A 77 -16.60 -15.42 -18.96
C VAL A 77 -16.51 -14.15 -18.11
N TYR A 78 -15.90 -13.08 -18.63
CA TYR A 78 -15.60 -11.85 -17.91
C TYR A 78 -16.81 -11.30 -17.14
N THR A 79 -17.98 -11.22 -17.79
CA THR A 79 -19.20 -10.65 -17.19
C THR A 79 -19.69 -11.42 -15.96
N VAL A 80 -19.48 -12.74 -15.93
CA VAL A 80 -19.87 -13.58 -14.79
C VAL A 80 -18.80 -13.53 -13.70
N THR A 81 -17.53 -13.60 -14.09
CA THR A 81 -16.38 -13.62 -13.17
C THR A 81 -16.11 -12.26 -12.51
N MET A 82 -16.39 -11.15 -13.19
CA MET A 82 -16.28 -9.78 -12.68
C MET A 82 -17.66 -9.14 -12.61
N SER A 83 -18.63 -9.90 -12.08
CA SER A 83 -19.96 -9.37 -11.81
C SER A 83 -19.92 -8.35 -10.65
N PRO A 84 -20.89 -7.43 -10.55
CA PRO A 84 -20.91 -6.44 -9.47
C PRO A 84 -20.83 -7.05 -8.06
N GLN A 85 -21.42 -8.23 -7.86
CA GLN A 85 -21.36 -8.97 -6.59
C GLN A 85 -19.94 -9.43 -6.28
N VAL A 86 -19.23 -9.98 -7.26
CA VAL A 86 -17.83 -10.38 -7.09
C VAL A 86 -16.94 -9.16 -6.85
N CYS A 87 -17.15 -8.06 -7.57
CA CYS A 87 -16.42 -6.81 -7.33
C CYS A 87 -16.62 -6.28 -5.90
N LEU A 88 -17.84 -6.36 -5.38
CA LEU A 88 -18.13 -5.99 -3.99
C LEU A 88 -17.42 -6.92 -3.00
N LEU A 89 -17.44 -8.23 -3.23
CA LEU A 89 -16.73 -9.20 -2.38
C LEU A 89 -15.21 -8.98 -2.40
N LEU A 90 -14.63 -8.69 -3.57
CA LEU A 90 -13.23 -8.32 -3.70
C LEU A 90 -12.91 -7.06 -2.89
N LEU A 91 -13.76 -6.03 -2.97
CA LEU A 91 -13.57 -4.79 -2.21
C LEU A 91 -13.67 -5.02 -0.70
N LEU A 92 -14.63 -5.83 -0.25
CA LEU A 92 -14.75 -6.22 1.16
C LEU A 92 -13.51 -7.00 1.62
N GLY A 93 -12.96 -7.86 0.77
CA GLY A 93 -11.70 -8.56 1.03
C GLY A 93 -10.52 -7.59 1.16
N VAL A 94 -10.41 -6.61 0.27
CA VAL A 94 -9.38 -5.56 0.29
C VAL A 94 -9.39 -4.82 1.64
N TYR A 95 -10.54 -4.26 2.02
CA TYR A 95 -10.65 -3.52 3.28
C TYR A 95 -10.57 -4.43 4.51
N GLY A 96 -11.05 -5.67 4.42
CA GLY A 96 -10.94 -6.66 5.48
C GLY A 96 -9.48 -7.01 5.78
N MET A 97 -8.66 -7.24 4.74
CA MET A 97 -7.23 -7.45 4.88
C MET A 97 -6.53 -6.20 5.41
N GLY A 98 -6.87 -5.02 4.90
CA GLY A 98 -6.36 -3.75 5.41
C GLY A 98 -6.62 -3.57 6.91
N PHE A 99 -7.84 -3.87 7.35
CA PHE A 99 -8.23 -3.80 8.77
C PHE A 99 -7.48 -4.84 9.62
N ALA A 100 -7.38 -6.08 9.15
CA ALA A 100 -6.69 -7.15 9.87
C ALA A 100 -5.20 -6.86 10.03
N GLY A 101 -4.52 -6.41 8.96
CA GLY A 101 -3.11 -6.02 9.00
C GLY A 101 -2.87 -4.85 9.95
N ALA A 102 -3.65 -3.77 9.80
CA ALA A 102 -3.56 -2.60 10.68
C ALA A 102 -3.81 -2.95 12.15
N MET A 103 -4.88 -3.70 12.44
CA MET A 103 -5.21 -4.12 13.80
C MET A 103 -4.09 -4.97 14.42
N THR A 104 -3.54 -5.92 13.67
CA THR A 104 -2.47 -6.81 14.15
C THR A 104 -1.22 -6.02 14.50
N HIS A 105 -0.78 -5.13 13.59
CA HIS A 105 0.36 -4.27 13.83
C HIS A 105 0.16 -3.29 14.99
N THR A 106 -0.98 -2.60 15.03
CA THR A 106 -1.28 -1.67 16.13
C THR A 106 -1.39 -2.42 17.46
N ALA A 107 -2.05 -3.58 17.51
CA ALA A 107 -2.14 -4.38 18.73
C ALA A 107 -0.76 -4.85 19.21
N CYS A 108 0.12 -5.27 18.30
CA CYS A 108 1.50 -5.60 18.63
C CYS A 108 2.22 -4.39 19.24
N MET A 109 2.07 -3.20 18.66
CA MET A 109 2.68 -1.97 19.17
C MET A 109 2.13 -1.53 20.53
N VAL A 110 0.84 -1.75 20.80
CA VAL A 110 0.23 -1.44 22.10
C VAL A 110 0.73 -2.38 23.21
N ARG A 111 1.22 -3.58 22.88
CA ARG A 111 1.76 -4.52 23.86
C ARG A 111 3.20 -4.22 24.28
N LEU A 112 3.91 -3.32 23.59
CA LEU A 112 5.26 -2.91 23.97
C LEU A 112 5.23 -1.92 25.12
N THR A 113 6.09 -2.12 26.12
CA THR A 113 6.39 -1.10 27.14
C THR A 113 7.55 -0.23 26.67
N PHE A 114 7.34 1.09 26.63
CA PHE A 114 8.34 2.06 26.20
C PHE A 114 9.16 2.55 27.39
N CYS A 115 10.47 2.77 27.21
CA CYS A 115 11.39 3.15 28.29
C CYS A 115 11.29 4.61 28.74
N ALA A 116 10.72 5.50 27.92
CA ALA A 116 10.60 6.92 28.20
C ALA A 116 9.15 7.30 28.53
N ASP A 117 8.97 8.32 29.37
CA ASP A 117 7.66 8.91 29.68
C ASP A 117 6.87 9.15 28.39
N SER A 118 5.56 8.93 28.46
CA SER A 118 4.51 8.91 27.39
C SER A 118 4.51 9.97 26.26
N LEU A 119 5.53 10.82 26.14
CA LEU A 119 5.85 11.66 25.00
C LEU A 119 6.80 10.96 24.02
N VAL A 120 6.27 10.63 22.84
CA VAL A 120 7.09 10.20 21.69
C VAL A 120 7.57 11.45 20.94
N ASP A 121 8.86 11.79 21.03
CA ASP A 121 9.48 12.92 20.31
C ASP A 121 9.85 12.54 18.87
N HIS A 122 8.85 12.13 18.07
CA HIS A 122 9.02 11.78 16.66
C HIS A 122 7.92 12.35 15.76
N TYR A 123 8.34 12.83 14.58
CA TYR A 123 7.51 13.50 13.57
C TYR A 123 6.40 12.60 12.97
N MET A 124 6.58 11.28 13.02
CA MET A 124 5.66 10.26 12.50
C MET A 124 5.68 9.03 13.41
N CYS A 125 4.52 8.44 13.66
CA CYS A 125 4.40 7.14 14.33
C CYS A 125 4.63 6.03 13.30
N ASP A 126 5.79 5.39 13.33
CA ASP A 126 6.15 4.31 12.41
C ASP A 126 6.66 3.09 13.21
N ILE A 127 6.53 1.89 12.63
CA ILE A 127 6.83 0.60 13.26
C ILE A 127 8.29 0.52 13.69
N LEU A 128 9.22 0.93 12.83
CA LEU A 128 10.66 0.83 13.06
C LEU A 128 11.16 1.70 14.24
N PRO A 129 10.83 3.00 14.31
CA PRO A 129 11.17 3.82 15.47
C PRO A 129 10.51 3.35 16.78
N LEU A 130 9.28 2.83 16.74
CA LEU A 130 8.62 2.32 17.95
C LEU A 130 9.29 1.07 18.52
N LEU A 131 9.80 0.18 17.67
CA LEU A 131 10.56 -1.00 18.09
C LEU A 131 11.86 -0.60 18.80
N GLU A 132 12.59 0.41 18.31
CA GLU A 132 13.83 0.91 18.92
C GLU A 132 13.63 1.57 20.30
N LEU A 133 12.44 2.12 20.60
CA LEU A 133 12.14 2.75 21.89
C LEU A 133 11.61 1.79 22.98
N SER A 134 11.46 0.49 22.67
CA SER A 134 10.85 -0.47 23.60
C SER A 134 11.85 -1.05 24.62
N CYS A 135 11.38 -1.23 25.86
CA CYS A 135 12.13 -1.77 27.00
C CYS A 135 11.98 -3.31 27.15
N THR A 136 11.06 -3.91 26.40
CA THR A 136 10.75 -5.34 26.39
C THR A 136 11.29 -6.01 25.13
N SER A 137 11.68 -7.29 25.22
CA SER A 137 12.15 -8.04 24.04
C SER A 137 11.16 -7.95 22.87
N THR A 138 11.63 -7.45 21.74
CA THR A 138 10.84 -7.20 20.52
C THR A 138 10.71 -8.41 19.61
N HIS A 139 11.41 -9.51 19.88
CA HIS A 139 11.55 -10.63 18.94
C HIS A 139 10.22 -11.23 18.48
N VAL A 140 9.23 -11.38 19.36
CA VAL A 140 7.91 -11.89 18.99
C VAL A 140 7.16 -10.89 18.12
N ASN A 141 7.26 -9.59 18.42
CA ASN A 141 6.66 -8.54 17.62
C ASN A 141 7.32 -8.40 16.26
N GLU A 142 8.65 -8.46 16.19
CA GLU A 142 9.41 -8.45 14.93
C GLU A 142 9.01 -9.62 14.03
N LEU A 143 8.86 -10.81 14.62
CA LEU A 143 8.47 -12.01 13.88
C LEU A 143 7.02 -11.91 13.36
N VAL A 144 6.10 -11.39 14.18
CA VAL A 144 4.71 -11.12 13.74
C VAL A 144 4.69 -10.05 12.66
N VAL A 145 5.42 -8.96 12.83
CA VAL A 145 5.54 -7.88 11.84
C VAL A 145 6.08 -8.44 10.53
N PHE A 146 7.15 -9.25 10.57
CA PHE A 146 7.75 -9.85 9.38
C PHE A 146 6.77 -10.78 8.65
N ILE A 147 6.04 -11.62 9.38
CA ILE A 147 5.04 -12.52 8.79
C ILE A 147 3.89 -11.71 8.16
N VAL A 148 3.33 -10.75 8.88
CA VAL A 148 2.18 -9.95 8.42
C VAL A 148 2.58 -9.10 7.20
N VAL A 149 3.70 -8.39 7.25
CA VAL A 149 4.23 -7.63 6.11
C VAL A 149 4.54 -8.57 4.94
N GLY A 150 5.09 -9.75 5.20
CA GLY A 150 5.34 -10.77 4.19
C GLY A 150 4.07 -11.22 3.48
N ILE A 151 2.95 -11.34 4.20
CA ILE A 151 1.63 -11.67 3.62
C ILE A 151 1.07 -10.47 2.85
N ASP A 152 1.05 -9.29 3.48
CA ASP A 152 0.43 -8.07 2.95
C ASP A 152 1.14 -7.51 1.70
N ILE A 153 2.43 -7.82 1.54
CA ILE A 153 3.21 -7.48 0.33
C ILE A 153 3.28 -8.69 -0.60
N GLY A 154 3.54 -9.88 -0.07
CA GLY A 154 3.78 -11.09 -0.86
C GLY A 154 2.56 -11.52 -1.66
N VAL A 155 1.38 -11.56 -1.03
CA VAL A 155 0.15 -12.02 -1.70
C VAL A 155 -0.23 -11.10 -2.87
N PRO A 156 -0.29 -9.76 -2.71
CA PRO A 156 -0.50 -8.86 -3.83
C PRO A 156 0.58 -8.98 -4.92
N THR A 157 1.86 -9.03 -4.54
CA THR A 157 2.98 -9.11 -5.50
C THR A 157 2.88 -10.36 -6.37
N VAL A 158 2.64 -11.53 -5.76
CA VAL A 158 2.51 -12.80 -6.49
C VAL A 158 1.29 -12.77 -7.41
N THR A 159 0.16 -12.23 -6.94
CA THR A 159 -1.07 -12.14 -7.73
C THR A 159 -0.90 -11.23 -8.94
N ILE A 160 -0.27 -10.07 -8.76
CA ILE A 160 0.05 -9.13 -9.84
C ILE A 160 1.00 -9.79 -10.84
N PHE A 161 2.08 -10.40 -10.37
CA PHE A 161 3.07 -11.05 -11.22
C PHE A 161 2.45 -12.16 -12.07
N ILE A 162 1.68 -13.06 -11.46
CA ILE A 162 1.00 -14.15 -12.19
C ILE A 162 0.02 -13.58 -13.22
N SER A 163 -0.80 -12.59 -12.82
CA SER A 163 -1.77 -11.96 -13.72
C SER A 163 -1.10 -11.37 -14.95
N TYR A 164 -0.02 -10.62 -14.76
CA TYR A 164 0.71 -9.99 -15.86
C TYR A 164 1.53 -10.96 -16.70
N ALA A 165 2.11 -12.00 -16.11
CA ALA A 165 2.78 -13.07 -16.86
C ALA A 165 1.80 -13.78 -17.82
N LEU A 166 0.58 -14.06 -17.35
CA LEU A 166 -0.47 -14.66 -18.17
C LEU A 166 -0.98 -13.70 -19.25
N ILE A 167 -1.17 -12.42 -18.93
CA ILE A 167 -1.53 -11.38 -19.91
C ILE A 167 -0.46 -11.31 -21.00
N LEU A 168 0.82 -11.22 -20.65
CA LEU A 168 1.92 -11.16 -21.61
C LEU A 168 1.96 -12.41 -22.49
N SER A 169 1.81 -13.60 -21.89
CA SER A 169 1.72 -14.85 -22.63
C SER A 169 0.58 -14.82 -23.66
N SER A 170 -0.62 -14.39 -23.25
CA SER A 170 -1.76 -14.22 -24.14
C SER A 170 -1.49 -13.22 -25.26
N ILE A 171 -0.81 -12.10 -24.98
CA ILE A 171 -0.45 -11.08 -25.98
C ILE A 171 0.53 -11.65 -27.01
N PHE A 172 1.52 -12.44 -26.60
CA PHE A 172 2.45 -13.08 -27.54
C PHE A 172 1.73 -14.04 -28.50
N CYS A 173 0.63 -14.68 -28.06
CA CYS A 173 -0.22 -15.52 -28.91
C CYS A 173 -1.08 -14.73 -29.92
N ILE A 174 -1.32 -13.43 -29.72
CA ILE A 174 -2.06 -12.59 -30.68
C ILE A 174 -1.20 -12.39 -31.94
N ARG A 175 -1.77 -12.68 -33.12
CA ARG A 175 -1.06 -12.56 -34.41
C ARG A 175 -1.11 -11.14 -35.01
N SER A 176 -2.08 -10.32 -34.62
CA SER A 176 -2.23 -8.93 -35.10
C SER A 176 -1.40 -7.94 -34.27
N THR A 177 -0.64 -7.08 -34.94
CA THR A 177 0.13 -5.99 -34.32
C THR A 177 -0.76 -4.98 -33.62
N GLU A 178 -1.93 -4.68 -34.20
CA GLU A 178 -2.93 -3.78 -33.62
C GLU A 178 -3.55 -4.36 -32.35
N GLY A 179 -3.85 -5.66 -32.35
CA GLY A 179 -4.34 -6.37 -31.16
C GLY A 179 -3.33 -6.38 -30.01
N ARG A 180 -2.03 -6.55 -30.33
CA ARG A 180 -0.94 -6.45 -29.34
C ARG A 180 -0.81 -5.04 -28.77
N PHE A 181 -0.81 -4.01 -29.63
CA PHE A 181 -0.69 -2.62 -29.21
C PHE A 181 -1.83 -2.20 -28.27
N LYS A 182 -3.07 -2.58 -28.62
CA LYS A 182 -4.25 -2.32 -27.78
C LYS A 182 -4.15 -2.98 -26.40
N ALA A 183 -3.62 -4.21 -26.33
CA ALA A 183 -3.43 -4.91 -25.06
C ALA A 183 -2.34 -4.25 -24.19
N PHE A 184 -1.22 -3.81 -24.80
CA PHE A 184 -0.19 -3.06 -24.07
C PHE A 184 -0.70 -1.71 -23.56
N SER A 185 -1.41 -0.96 -24.40
CA SER A 185 -1.96 0.36 -24.04
C SER A 185 -3.00 0.30 -22.92
N THR A 186 -3.69 -0.83 -22.74
CA THR A 186 -4.68 -1.00 -21.67
C THR A 186 -4.08 -1.44 -20.34
N CYS A 187 -2.81 -1.87 -20.35
CA CYS A 187 -2.08 -2.38 -19.19
C CYS A 187 -1.05 -1.39 -18.65
N SER A 188 -0.58 -0.46 -19.49
CA SER A 188 0.54 0.43 -19.18
C SER A 188 0.29 1.31 -17.96
N SER A 189 -0.87 1.94 -17.85
CA SER A 189 -1.21 2.80 -16.69
C SER A 189 -1.18 2.02 -15.38
N HIS A 190 -1.78 0.83 -15.35
CA HIS A 190 -1.79 0.00 -14.15
C HIS A 190 -0.38 -0.54 -13.79
N ILE A 191 0.44 -0.90 -14.78
CA ILE A 191 1.85 -1.29 -14.54
C ILE A 191 2.63 -0.12 -13.92
N ILE A 192 2.40 1.11 -14.40
CA ILE A 192 3.06 2.31 -13.85
C ILE A 192 2.62 2.52 -12.39
N ALA A 193 1.31 2.42 -12.09
CA ALA A 193 0.81 2.54 -10.71
C ALA A 193 1.42 1.48 -9.78
N VAL A 194 1.45 0.22 -10.20
CA VAL A 194 2.11 -0.88 -9.47
C VAL A 194 3.61 -0.60 -9.26
N ALA A 195 4.31 -0.17 -10.31
CA ALA A 195 5.75 0.10 -10.23
C ALA A 195 6.06 1.27 -9.28
N LEU A 196 5.23 2.32 -9.28
CA LEU A 196 5.37 3.43 -8.34
C LEU A 196 5.10 2.97 -6.91
N PHE A 197 4.02 2.22 -6.67
CA PHE A 197 3.67 1.72 -5.34
C PHE A 197 4.74 0.79 -4.75
N PHE A 198 5.05 -0.33 -5.41
CA PHE A 198 6.02 -1.29 -4.88
C PHE A 198 7.46 -0.78 -4.98
N GLY A 199 7.80 -0.04 -6.04
CA GLY A 199 9.14 0.52 -6.23
C GLY A 199 9.49 1.57 -5.18
N SER A 200 8.52 2.41 -4.80
CA SER A 200 8.71 3.39 -3.73
C SER A 200 8.87 2.74 -2.35
N GLY A 201 8.07 1.71 -2.05
CA GLY A 201 8.22 0.89 -0.84
C GLY A 201 9.59 0.21 -0.78
N ALA A 202 10.02 -0.45 -1.85
CA ALA A 202 11.33 -1.09 -1.93
C ALA A 202 12.47 -0.09 -1.76
N PHE A 203 12.39 1.09 -2.40
CA PHE A 203 13.39 2.14 -2.24
C PHE A 203 13.45 2.68 -0.81
N MET A 204 12.32 2.78 -0.11
CA MET A 204 12.27 3.24 1.28
C MET A 204 12.93 2.24 2.23
N TYR A 205 12.63 0.95 2.09
CA TYR A 205 13.09 -0.10 3.03
C TYR A 205 14.46 -0.70 2.69
N LEU A 206 14.87 -0.73 1.42
CA LEU A 206 16.17 -1.28 0.98
C LEU A 206 17.28 -0.23 0.94
N ARG A 207 17.00 1.04 1.29
CA ARG A 207 18.02 2.09 1.32
C ARG A 207 18.98 1.84 2.48
N PRO A 208 20.30 1.69 2.23
CA PRO A 208 21.24 1.48 3.32
C PRO A 208 21.31 2.73 4.21
N SER A 209 21.13 2.53 5.52
CA SER A 209 21.13 3.57 6.57
C SER A 209 22.44 4.38 6.67
N SER A 210 23.47 4.00 5.90
CA SER A 210 24.82 4.55 5.95
C SER A 210 25.09 5.71 4.99
N LEU A 211 24.17 6.08 4.08
CA LEU A 211 24.48 7.00 2.99
C LEU A 211 24.09 8.48 3.19
N LEU A 212 23.15 8.84 4.06
CA LEU A 212 22.77 10.25 4.33
C LEU A 212 22.49 10.48 5.83
N PRO A 213 22.78 11.68 6.38
CA PRO A 213 22.45 12.04 7.76
C PRO A 213 20.96 11.85 8.06
N MET A 214 20.62 11.43 9.29
CA MET A 214 19.28 11.05 9.78
C MET A 214 18.13 12.01 9.38
N ASN A 215 18.40 13.30 9.18
CA ASN A 215 17.39 14.28 8.74
C ASN A 215 17.00 14.16 7.26
N GLN A 216 17.87 13.63 6.40
CA GLN A 216 17.64 13.52 4.96
C GLN A 216 16.95 12.20 4.55
N GLY A 217 17.22 11.10 5.28
CA GLY A 217 16.48 9.83 5.13
C GLY A 217 14.98 10.02 5.40
N LYS A 218 14.65 10.82 6.40
CA LYS A 218 13.28 11.19 6.81
C LYS A 218 12.52 11.94 5.72
N VAL A 219 13.14 12.94 5.08
CA VAL A 219 12.52 13.69 3.96
C VAL A 219 12.28 12.80 2.74
N SER A 220 13.17 11.82 2.49
CA SER A 220 12.97 10.89 1.37
C SER A 220 11.81 9.93 1.59
N SER A 221 11.68 9.32 2.78
CA SER A 221 10.56 8.45 3.14
C SER A 221 9.21 9.17 3.03
N LEU A 222 9.16 10.44 3.47
CA LEU A 222 8.01 11.33 3.34
C LEU A 222 7.62 11.63 1.90
N PHE A 223 8.61 11.87 1.03
CA PHE A 223 8.36 12.15 -0.38
C PHE A 223 7.75 10.93 -1.08
N TYR A 224 8.24 9.73 -0.80
CA TYR A 224 7.78 8.51 -1.47
C TYR A 224 6.43 7.99 -0.95
N THR A 225 6.18 8.08 0.35
CA THR A 225 4.87 7.74 0.95
C THR A 225 3.79 8.70 0.47
N THR A 226 4.07 9.99 0.33
CA THR A 226 3.03 11.00 0.01
C THR A 226 2.85 11.23 -1.48
N VAL A 227 3.93 11.25 -2.27
CA VAL A 227 3.86 11.64 -3.68
C VAL A 227 3.31 10.52 -4.55
N VAL A 228 3.55 9.25 -4.23
CA VAL A 228 3.06 8.12 -5.05
C VAL A 228 1.53 8.00 -5.03
N PRO A 229 0.85 8.01 -3.87
CA PRO A 229 -0.62 8.05 -3.82
C PRO A 229 -1.20 9.31 -4.49
N MET A 230 -0.47 10.43 -4.49
CA MET A 230 -0.89 11.64 -5.20
C MET A 230 -0.70 11.57 -6.73
N LEU A 231 0.13 10.64 -7.22
CA LEU A 231 0.34 10.39 -8.65
C LEU A 231 -0.64 9.34 -9.21
N ASN A 232 -1.14 8.41 -8.39
CA ASN A 232 -2.13 7.40 -8.81
C ASN A 232 -3.38 8.01 -9.51
N PRO A 233 -3.96 9.16 -9.07
CA PRO A 233 -5.08 9.80 -9.76
C PRO A 233 -4.75 10.45 -11.12
N LEU A 234 -3.46 10.68 -11.41
CA LEU A 234 -3.00 11.29 -12.67
C LEU A 234 -2.66 10.25 -13.76
N ILE A 235 -2.54 8.98 -13.37
CA ILE A 235 -2.16 7.83 -14.22
C ILE A 235 -3.41 7.14 -14.76
#